data_AF-A0A957YS57-F1
#
_entry.id   AF-A0A957YS57-F1
#
_cell.length_a   1.000
_cell.length_b   1.000
_cell.length_c   1.000
_cell.angle_alpha   90.00
_cell.angle_beta   90.00
_cell.angle_gamma   90.00
#
_symmetry.space_group_name_H-M   'P 1'
#
loop_
_entity.id
_entity.type
_entity.pdbx_description
1 polymer ?
#
loop_
_entity_poly.entity_id
_entity_poly.type
_entity_poly.pdbx_seq_one_letter_code
_entity_poly.pdbx_strand_id
1 'polypeptide(L)'
;ANVEEAVTNNVLGTKNIVETAVRHNVERLVLISTDKAVRPVSVMGATKRLAELTVLDAAQRNNLPYSVVRFGNVLGSRGSVVRTFKNQIARGGPVTITHPEMYRYFMIIPEAVHLVLQAACMGTGGEVFMLNMGEQVRILDLAEDLIRLSGLEPYRDIDIQTTGIRPGEKLREDLLEDGVDFERTGHSEIFRMSKEEQVDGASLAQTLDKLSDLALHSRTSDLIQTINLFLPSGSVQQ
;
A
#
# COMPACT_ATOMS: atom_id res chain seq x y z
N ALA A 1 1.20 12.21 12.92
CA ALA A 1 0.63 11.82 11.61
C ALA A 1 -0.67 12.59 11.37
N ASN A 2 -1.04 12.87 10.12
CA ASN A 2 -2.33 13.49 9.78
C ASN A 2 -3.35 12.37 9.54
N VAL A 3 -3.94 11.85 10.62
CA VAL A 3 -4.78 10.64 10.58
C VAL A 3 -6.12 10.92 9.91
N GLU A 4 -6.71 12.07 10.23
CA GLU A 4 -7.94 12.59 9.66
C GLU A 4 -7.82 12.66 8.14
N GLU A 5 -6.74 13.29 7.64
CA GLU A 5 -6.47 13.41 6.21
C GLU A 5 -6.25 12.05 5.53
N ALA A 6 -5.62 11.10 6.22
CA ALA A 6 -5.48 9.74 5.69
C ALA A 6 -6.84 9.04 5.53
N VAL A 7 -7.74 9.24 6.50
CA VAL A 7 -9.10 8.69 6.45
C VAL A 7 -9.93 9.38 5.38
N THR A 8 -9.99 10.71 5.36
CA THR A 8 -10.79 11.46 4.38
C THR A 8 -10.30 11.21 2.95
N ASN A 9 -8.99 11.20 2.73
CA ASN A 9 -8.43 11.01 1.39
C ASN A 9 -8.51 9.56 0.92
N ASN A 10 -7.98 8.61 1.70
CA ASN A 10 -7.85 7.23 1.22
C ASN A 10 -9.17 6.46 1.35
N VAL A 11 -9.91 6.66 2.43
CA VAL A 11 -11.13 5.89 2.72
C VAL A 11 -12.34 6.58 2.09
N LEU A 12 -12.65 7.81 2.50
CA LEU A 12 -13.85 8.50 2.00
C LEU A 12 -13.71 8.88 0.52
N GLY A 13 -12.51 9.27 0.08
CA GLY A 13 -12.22 9.47 -1.34
C GLY A 13 -12.49 8.22 -2.17
N THR A 14 -12.09 7.03 -1.69
CA THR A 14 -12.41 5.76 -2.38
C THR A 14 -13.91 5.49 -2.38
N LYS A 15 -14.60 5.66 -1.24
CA LYS A 15 -16.07 5.52 -1.15
C LYS A 15 -16.78 6.37 -2.19
N ASN A 16 -16.41 7.65 -2.31
CA ASN A 16 -16.99 8.57 -3.29
C ASN A 16 -16.81 8.10 -4.73
N ILE A 17 -15.61 7.62 -5.09
CA ILE A 17 -15.32 7.10 -6.43
C ILE A 17 -16.13 5.84 -6.70
N VAL A 18 -16.16 4.89 -5.76
CA VAL A 18 -16.88 3.62 -5.89
C VAL A 18 -18.38 3.85 -6.05
N GLU A 19 -19.00 4.66 -5.18
CA GLU A 19 -20.42 4.97 -5.26
C GLU A 19 -20.79 5.68 -6.57
N THR A 20 -19.95 6.61 -7.02
CA THR A 20 -20.15 7.30 -8.30
C THR A 20 -20.00 6.33 -9.47
N ALA A 21 -18.99 5.46 -9.43
CA ALA A 21 -18.75 4.46 -10.47
C ALA A 21 -19.95 3.50 -10.60
N VAL A 22 -20.49 3.01 -9.47
CA VAL A 22 -21.71 2.19 -9.45
C VAL A 22 -22.90 2.96 -10.01
N ARG A 23 -23.14 4.20 -9.54
CA ARG A 23 -24.28 5.02 -10.00
C ARG A 23 -24.28 5.26 -11.51
N HIS A 24 -23.10 5.39 -12.11
CA HIS A 24 -22.92 5.66 -13.53
C HIS A 24 -22.62 4.41 -14.36
N ASN A 25 -22.74 3.21 -13.78
CA ASN A 25 -22.48 1.93 -14.46
C ASN A 25 -21.09 1.87 -15.12
N VAL A 26 -20.06 2.32 -14.41
CA VAL A 26 -18.67 2.21 -14.88
C VAL A 26 -18.34 0.73 -15.04
N GLU A 27 -17.90 0.37 -16.24
CA GLU A 27 -17.70 -1.04 -16.61
C GLU A 27 -16.61 -1.72 -15.81
N ARG A 28 -15.57 -1.00 -15.36
CA ARG A 28 -14.42 -1.57 -14.67
C ARG A 28 -13.75 -0.55 -13.76
N LEU A 29 -13.36 -0.98 -12.57
CA LEU A 29 -12.62 -0.17 -11.62
C LEU A 29 -11.45 -0.99 -11.06
N VAL A 30 -10.28 -0.37 -11.00
CA VAL A 30 -9.09 -0.97 -10.40
C VAL A 30 -8.56 -0.05 -9.31
N LEU A 31 -8.54 -0.54 -8.07
CA LEU A 31 -7.92 0.16 -6.97
C LEU A 31 -6.45 -0.22 -6.87
N ILE A 32 -5.58 0.79 -6.92
CA ILE A 32 -4.16 0.62 -6.60
C ILE A 32 -3.98 0.60 -5.08
N SER A 33 -3.57 -0.55 -4.57
CA SER A 33 -3.28 -0.78 -3.17
C SER A 33 -1.77 -1.05 -2.95
N THR A 34 -1.41 -1.52 -1.76
CA THR A 34 -0.03 -1.64 -1.29
C THR A 34 0.15 -2.88 -0.44
N ASP A 35 1.36 -3.43 -0.43
CA ASP A 35 1.81 -4.44 0.55
C ASP A 35 1.47 -4.07 2.01
N LYS A 36 1.48 -2.78 2.37
CA LYS A 36 1.18 -2.31 3.75
C LYS A 36 -0.28 -2.50 4.17
N ALA A 37 -1.18 -2.81 3.23
CA ALA A 37 -2.56 -3.18 3.55
C ALA A 37 -2.67 -4.60 4.13
N VAL A 38 -1.62 -5.42 3.97
CA VAL A 38 -1.50 -6.76 4.55
C VAL A 38 -1.08 -6.64 6.02
N ARG A 39 -1.95 -7.07 6.95
CA ARG A 39 -1.80 -6.94 8.41
C ARG A 39 -1.30 -5.53 8.80
N PRO A 40 -2.15 -4.51 8.62
CA PRO A 40 -1.72 -3.12 8.68
C PRO A 40 -1.37 -2.70 10.11
N VAL A 41 -0.12 -2.26 10.31
CA VAL A 41 0.36 -1.71 11.59
C VAL A 41 0.48 -0.18 11.58
N SER A 42 0.19 0.45 10.44
CA SER A 42 0.22 1.90 10.25
C SER A 42 -1.12 2.42 9.77
N VAL A 43 -1.41 3.69 10.06
CA VAL A 43 -2.62 4.38 9.58
C VAL A 43 -2.74 4.33 8.06
N MET A 44 -1.62 4.47 7.34
CA MET A 44 -1.62 4.39 5.87
C MET A 44 -2.04 2.99 5.40
N GLY A 45 -1.43 1.94 5.95
CA GLY A 45 -1.80 0.56 5.63
C GLY A 45 -3.26 0.27 5.93
N ALA A 46 -3.76 0.71 7.08
CA ALA A 46 -5.13 0.45 7.51
C ALA A 46 -6.17 1.19 6.67
N THR A 47 -5.90 2.45 6.32
CA THR A 47 -6.77 3.22 5.42
C THR A 47 -6.79 2.66 4.00
N LYS A 48 -5.65 2.14 3.51
CA LYS A 48 -5.62 1.37 2.26
C LYS A 48 -6.43 0.08 2.36
N ARG A 49 -6.34 -0.64 3.47
CA ARG A 49 -7.13 -1.85 3.71
C ARG A 49 -8.63 -1.57 3.70
N LEU A 50 -9.09 -0.52 4.37
CA LEU A 50 -10.50 -0.09 4.33
C LEU A 50 -10.96 0.28 2.91
N ALA A 51 -10.09 0.94 2.13
CA ALA A 51 -10.37 1.25 0.73
C ALA A 51 -10.53 -0.02 -0.12
N GLU A 52 -9.71 -1.05 0.09
CA GLU A 52 -9.88 -2.35 -0.57
C GLU A 52 -11.24 -2.96 -0.26
N LEU A 53 -11.60 -3.06 1.02
CA LEU A 53 -12.87 -3.64 1.45
C LEU A 53 -14.07 -2.90 0.84
N THR A 54 -13.96 -1.57 0.70
CA THR A 54 -15.00 -0.75 0.04
C THR A 54 -15.19 -1.13 -1.43
N VAL A 55 -14.10 -1.38 -2.15
CA VAL A 55 -14.14 -1.79 -3.56
C VAL A 55 -14.66 -3.22 -3.71
N LEU A 56 -14.20 -4.13 -2.85
CA LEU A 56 -14.60 -5.54 -2.88
C LEU A 56 -16.08 -5.72 -2.54
N ASP A 57 -16.58 -5.04 -1.51
CA ASP A 57 -18.01 -5.03 -1.16
C ASP A 57 -18.88 -4.51 -2.32
N ALA A 58 -18.47 -3.42 -2.97
CA ALA A 58 -19.19 -2.90 -4.12
C ALA A 58 -19.15 -3.85 -5.33
N ALA A 59 -18.03 -4.54 -5.55
CA ALA A 59 -17.90 -5.56 -6.59
C ALA A 59 -18.93 -6.68 -6.37
N GLN A 60 -18.98 -7.23 -5.15
CA GLN A 60 -19.86 -8.34 -4.76
C GLN A 60 -21.34 -7.94 -4.83
N ARG A 61 -21.72 -6.79 -4.24
CA ARG A 61 -23.13 -6.36 -4.20
C ARG A 61 -23.73 -6.01 -5.55
N ASN A 62 -22.90 -5.54 -6.49
CA ASN A 62 -23.37 -5.06 -7.80
C ASN A 62 -22.99 -6.01 -8.94
N ASN A 63 -22.25 -7.08 -8.67
CA ASN A 63 -21.70 -7.98 -9.68
C ASN A 63 -20.93 -7.21 -10.78
N LEU A 64 -20.05 -6.31 -10.35
CA LEU A 64 -19.22 -5.47 -11.23
C LEU A 64 -17.75 -5.91 -11.17
N PRO A 65 -16.99 -5.79 -12.27
CA PRO A 65 -15.59 -6.22 -12.34
C PRO A 65 -14.67 -5.16 -11.71
N TYR A 66 -14.87 -4.95 -10.43
CA TYR A 66 -14.07 -4.09 -9.59
C TYR A 66 -13.04 -4.95 -8.87
N SER A 67 -11.78 -4.52 -8.92
CA SER A 67 -10.66 -5.30 -8.42
C SER A 67 -9.64 -4.43 -7.70
N VAL A 68 -8.81 -5.08 -6.91
CA VAL A 68 -7.70 -4.48 -6.17
C VAL A 68 -6.40 -5.04 -6.72
N VAL A 69 -5.39 -4.19 -6.91
CA VAL A 69 -4.03 -4.63 -7.26
C VAL A 69 -3.06 -4.15 -6.19
N ARG A 70 -2.38 -5.10 -5.52
CA ARG A 70 -1.35 -4.85 -4.50
C ARG A 70 0.04 -4.98 -5.10
N PHE A 71 0.90 -4.01 -4.77
CA PHE A 71 2.35 -4.09 -4.97
C PHE A 71 3.07 -3.18 -3.96
N GLY A 72 4.36 -3.41 -3.80
CA GLY A 72 5.26 -2.66 -2.92
C GLY A 72 5.78 -1.37 -3.56
N ASN A 73 7.07 -1.08 -3.33
CA ASN A 73 7.62 0.21 -3.71
C ASN A 73 7.88 0.29 -5.22
N VAL A 74 7.65 1.48 -5.80
CA VAL A 74 7.97 1.75 -7.20
C VAL A 74 9.22 2.64 -7.28
N LEU A 75 10.23 2.18 -8.02
CA LEU A 75 11.50 2.87 -8.20
C LEU A 75 11.29 4.23 -8.89
N GLY A 76 11.91 5.27 -8.35
CA GLY A 76 11.86 6.61 -8.94
C GLY A 76 10.50 7.32 -8.82
N SER A 77 9.54 6.75 -8.10
CA SER A 77 8.27 7.43 -7.83
C SER A 77 8.46 8.71 -7.01
N ARG A 78 7.49 9.63 -7.08
CA ARG A 78 7.53 10.90 -6.34
C ARG A 78 7.60 10.62 -4.84
N GLY A 79 8.57 11.25 -4.15
CA GLY A 79 8.78 11.05 -2.72
C GLY A 79 9.43 9.72 -2.34
N SER A 80 9.84 8.89 -3.31
CA SER A 80 10.52 7.63 -3.01
C SER A 80 11.90 7.83 -2.39
N VAL A 81 12.33 6.82 -1.63
CA VAL A 81 13.64 6.75 -1.00
C VAL A 81 14.79 6.96 -1.99
N VAL A 82 14.67 6.42 -3.21
CA VAL A 82 15.66 6.59 -4.29
C VAL A 82 15.84 8.06 -4.66
N ARG A 83 14.75 8.81 -4.78
CA ARG A 83 14.83 10.25 -5.07
C ARG A 83 15.43 11.03 -3.90
N THR A 84 15.09 10.65 -2.68
CA THR A 84 15.68 11.25 -1.46
C THR A 84 17.18 11.01 -1.40
N PHE A 85 17.65 9.78 -1.64
CA PHE A 85 19.07 9.44 -1.64
C PHE A 85 19.82 10.19 -2.73
N LYS A 86 19.29 10.22 -3.97
CA LYS A 86 19.90 11.02 -5.06
C LYS A 86 20.02 12.50 -4.70
N ASN A 87 19.01 13.09 -4.07
CA ASN A 87 19.05 14.48 -3.63
C ASN A 87 20.06 14.70 -2.49
N GLN A 88 20.17 13.77 -1.55
CA GLN A 88 21.16 13.83 -0.46
C GLN A 88 22.59 13.72 -1.02
N ILE A 89 22.82 12.78 -1.93
CA ILE A 89 24.10 12.60 -2.63
C ILE A 89 24.49 13.86 -3.39
N ALA A 90 23.57 14.43 -4.17
CA ALA A 90 23.81 15.67 -4.91
C ALA A 90 24.13 16.88 -4.02
N ARG A 91 23.79 16.82 -2.72
CA ARG A 91 24.10 17.85 -1.71
C ARG A 91 25.36 17.56 -0.90
N GLY A 92 26.05 16.45 -1.16
CA GLY A 92 27.25 16.03 -0.42
C GLY A 92 26.98 15.15 0.80
N GLY A 93 25.75 14.64 0.97
CA GLY A 93 25.38 13.75 2.07
C GLY A 93 25.13 14.46 3.42
N PRO A 94 25.01 13.69 4.52
CA PRO A 94 24.97 12.23 4.54
C PRO A 94 23.68 11.68 3.90
N VAL A 95 23.72 10.43 3.45
CA VAL A 95 22.50 9.68 3.09
C VAL A 95 21.88 9.13 4.37
N THR A 96 20.56 9.27 4.52
CA THR A 96 19.87 8.85 5.75
C THR A 96 19.03 7.60 5.53
N ILE A 97 19.34 6.52 6.23
CA ILE A 97 18.52 5.29 6.26
C ILE A 97 17.76 5.19 7.59
N THR A 98 16.61 4.52 7.59
CA THR A 98 15.82 4.31 8.81
C THR A 98 16.42 3.21 9.69
N HIS A 99 16.81 2.08 9.08
CA HIS A 99 17.43 0.96 9.78
C HIS A 99 18.33 0.14 8.83
N PRO A 100 19.50 -0.36 9.29
CA PRO A 100 20.39 -1.19 8.47
C PRO A 100 19.76 -2.49 7.97
N GLU A 101 18.82 -3.06 8.70
CA GLU A 101 18.13 -4.31 8.34
C GLU A 101 16.73 -4.09 7.72
N MET A 102 16.51 -2.91 7.12
CA MET A 102 15.25 -2.65 6.42
C MET A 102 15.30 -3.20 4.98
N TYR A 103 14.27 -3.95 4.60
CA TYR A 103 14.12 -4.57 3.28
C TYR A 103 12.79 -4.17 2.63
N ARG A 104 12.79 -3.92 1.33
CA ARG A 104 11.59 -3.54 0.57
C ARG A 104 11.58 -4.20 -0.81
N TYR A 105 10.39 -4.52 -1.30
CA TYR A 105 10.18 -4.91 -2.69
C TYR A 105 10.20 -3.70 -3.60
N PHE A 106 10.76 -3.86 -4.79
CA PHE A 106 10.86 -2.79 -5.77
C PHE A 106 10.47 -3.28 -7.16
N MET A 107 9.81 -2.40 -7.90
CA MET A 107 9.45 -2.60 -9.30
C MET A 107 9.61 -1.28 -10.04
N ILE A 108 9.88 -1.31 -11.34
CA ILE A 108 9.94 -0.09 -12.15
C ILE A 108 8.54 0.37 -12.58
N ILE A 109 8.37 1.67 -12.81
CA ILE A 109 7.06 2.25 -13.19
C ILE A 109 6.44 1.54 -14.42
N PRO A 110 7.17 1.31 -15.54
CA PRO A 110 6.55 0.70 -16.71
C PRO A 110 6.05 -0.72 -16.45
N GLU A 111 6.78 -1.49 -15.64
CA GLU A 111 6.42 -2.84 -15.26
C GLU A 111 5.16 -2.86 -14.39
N ALA A 112 5.11 -2.00 -13.35
CA ALA A 112 3.93 -1.88 -12.50
C ALA A 112 2.68 -1.49 -13.31
N VAL A 113 2.81 -0.51 -14.21
CA VAL A 113 1.70 -0.08 -15.07
C VAL A 113 1.25 -1.21 -15.99
N HIS A 114 2.19 -1.92 -16.62
CA HIS A 114 1.87 -3.03 -17.52
C HIS A 114 1.10 -4.13 -16.79
N LEU A 115 1.59 -4.56 -15.64
CA LEU A 115 0.97 -5.61 -14.84
C LEU A 115 -0.39 -5.20 -14.26
N VAL A 116 -0.55 -3.94 -13.85
CA VAL A 116 -1.85 -3.40 -13.42
C VAL A 116 -2.87 -3.47 -14.56
N LEU A 117 -2.49 -3.10 -15.78
CA LEU A 117 -3.39 -3.17 -16.94
C LEU A 117 -3.75 -4.62 -17.29
N GLN A 118 -2.79 -5.55 -17.19
CA GLN A 118 -3.06 -6.99 -17.38
C GLN A 118 -4.02 -7.53 -16.32
N ALA A 119 -3.79 -7.22 -15.03
CA ALA A 119 -4.69 -7.59 -13.94
C ALA A 119 -6.09 -7.00 -14.15
N ALA A 120 -6.16 -5.73 -14.60
CA ALA A 120 -7.42 -5.09 -14.94
C ALA A 120 -8.20 -5.89 -15.99
N CYS A 121 -7.54 -6.43 -17.02
CA CYS A 121 -8.21 -7.25 -18.04
C CYS A 121 -8.68 -8.62 -17.53
N MET A 122 -8.05 -9.16 -16.47
CA MET A 122 -8.37 -10.47 -15.91
C MET A 122 -9.53 -10.43 -14.90
N GLY A 123 -9.76 -9.27 -14.26
CA GLY A 123 -10.78 -9.14 -13.21
C GLY A 123 -12.20 -9.37 -13.72
N THR A 124 -12.97 -10.16 -12.99
CA THR A 124 -14.39 -10.44 -13.20
C THR A 124 -15.27 -9.88 -12.09
N GLY A 125 -14.67 -9.51 -10.95
CA GLY A 125 -15.31 -8.86 -9.80
C GLY A 125 -14.82 -9.47 -8.49
N GLY A 126 -14.44 -8.61 -7.54
CA GLY A 126 -14.08 -9.04 -6.19
C GLY A 126 -12.67 -9.63 -6.05
N GLU A 127 -11.84 -9.56 -7.10
CA GLU A 127 -10.48 -10.09 -7.01
C GLU A 127 -9.50 -9.12 -6.34
N VAL A 128 -8.61 -9.71 -5.55
CA VAL A 128 -7.37 -9.08 -5.09
C VAL A 128 -6.20 -9.71 -5.83
N PHE A 129 -5.58 -8.92 -6.70
CA PHE A 129 -4.37 -9.30 -7.40
C PHE A 129 -3.13 -8.83 -6.65
N MET A 130 -2.06 -9.60 -6.76
CA MET A 130 -0.74 -9.27 -6.24
C MET A 130 0.28 -9.43 -7.35
N LEU A 131 1.14 -8.43 -7.51
CA LEU A 131 2.22 -8.49 -8.49
C LEU A 131 3.43 -9.22 -7.93
N ASN A 132 4.05 -10.06 -8.74
CA ASN A 132 5.37 -10.60 -8.43
C ASN A 132 6.39 -9.46 -8.48
N MET A 133 7.13 -9.26 -7.39
CA MET A 133 8.17 -8.21 -7.32
C MET A 133 9.57 -8.78 -7.14
N GLY A 134 9.72 -10.10 -7.29
CA GLY A 134 10.99 -10.78 -7.05
C GLY A 134 11.42 -10.69 -5.58
N GLU A 135 12.72 -10.53 -5.36
CA GLU A 135 13.33 -10.54 -4.04
C GLU A 135 13.33 -9.15 -3.39
N GLN A 136 13.33 -9.13 -2.06
CA GLN A 136 13.46 -7.88 -1.32
C GLN A 136 14.87 -7.30 -1.44
N VAL A 137 14.97 -5.98 -1.61
CA VAL A 137 16.23 -5.25 -1.62
C VAL A 137 16.44 -4.60 -0.26
N ARG A 138 17.66 -4.74 0.28
CA ARG A 138 18.08 -4.05 1.50
C ARG A 138 18.28 -2.57 1.23
N ILE A 139 17.70 -1.71 2.07
CA ILE A 139 17.76 -0.25 1.87
C ILE A 139 19.18 0.29 2.04
N LEU A 140 19.99 -0.33 2.91
CA LEU A 140 21.41 0.03 3.04
C LEU A 140 22.17 -0.24 1.73
N ASP A 141 22.05 -1.43 1.17
CA ASP A 141 22.73 -1.80 -0.08
C ASP A 141 22.31 -0.86 -1.22
N LEU A 142 21.01 -0.54 -1.31
CA LEU A 142 20.50 0.46 -2.26
C LEU A 142 21.13 1.85 -2.08
N ALA A 143 21.36 2.29 -0.84
CA ALA A 143 22.01 3.57 -0.55
C ALA A 143 23.47 3.56 -1.03
N GLU A 144 24.22 2.51 -0.69
CA GLU A 144 25.61 2.35 -1.10
C GLU A 144 25.75 2.29 -2.63
N ASP A 145 24.88 1.54 -3.31
CA ASP A 145 24.90 1.42 -4.76
C ASP A 145 24.62 2.75 -5.45
N LEU A 146 23.71 3.57 -4.93
CA LEU A 146 23.45 4.89 -5.49
C LEU A 146 24.64 5.85 -5.29
N ILE A 147 25.38 5.74 -4.19
CA ILE A 147 26.61 6.50 -3.97
C ILE A 147 27.67 6.07 -4.99
N ARG A 148 27.90 4.76 -5.16
CA ARG A 148 28.84 4.19 -6.15
C ARG A 148 28.49 4.61 -7.58
N LEU A 149 27.21 4.51 -7.96
CA LEU A 149 26.71 4.93 -9.28
C LEU A 149 26.85 6.43 -9.53
N SER A 150 27.04 7.23 -8.48
CA SER A 150 27.33 8.67 -8.58
C SER A 150 28.83 8.98 -8.68
N GLY A 151 29.69 7.95 -8.76
CA GLY A 151 31.15 8.09 -8.86
C GLY A 151 31.83 8.37 -7.52
N LEU A 152 31.18 8.06 -6.40
CA LEU A 152 31.65 8.34 -5.04
C LEU A 152 31.79 7.04 -4.24
N GLU A 153 32.61 7.05 -3.19
CA GLU A 153 32.85 5.90 -2.31
C GLU A 153 32.04 6.01 -0.99
N PRO A 154 31.15 5.05 -0.67
CA PRO A 154 30.42 5.03 0.59
C PRO A 154 31.36 5.06 1.80
N TYR A 155 30.99 5.81 2.84
CA TYR A 155 31.75 5.99 4.10
C TYR A 155 33.11 6.68 3.97
N ARG A 156 33.53 7.03 2.75
CA ARG A 156 34.72 7.84 2.49
C ARG A 156 34.33 9.23 1.96
N ASP A 157 33.56 9.27 0.87
CA ASP A 157 33.10 10.51 0.25
C ASP A 157 31.73 10.93 0.77
N ILE A 158 30.85 9.95 1.04
CA ILE A 158 29.50 10.18 1.59
C ILE A 158 29.23 9.21 2.73
N ASP A 159 28.92 9.75 3.90
CA ASP A 159 28.51 8.99 5.07
C ASP A 159 27.04 8.53 4.98
N ILE A 160 26.70 7.40 5.63
CA ILE A 160 25.34 6.86 5.74
C ILE A 160 24.94 6.83 7.22
N GLN A 161 23.90 7.59 7.56
CA GLN A 161 23.44 7.74 8.94
C GLN A 161 22.09 7.08 9.17
N THR A 162 21.95 6.43 10.34
CA THR A 162 20.69 5.80 10.75
C THR A 162 19.83 6.80 11.52
N THR A 163 18.59 7.01 11.09
CA THR A 163 17.64 7.93 11.74
C THR A 163 16.70 7.25 12.73
N GLY A 164 16.71 5.91 12.77
CA GLY A 164 15.76 5.12 13.55
C GLY A 164 14.47 4.80 12.78
N ILE A 165 13.79 3.76 13.26
CA ILE A 165 12.52 3.28 12.71
C ILE A 165 11.41 4.24 13.15
N ARG A 166 10.55 4.64 12.20
CA ARG A 166 9.37 5.47 12.52
C ARG A 166 8.24 4.62 13.09
N PRO A 167 7.36 5.17 13.93
CA PRO A 167 6.18 4.45 14.42
C PRO A 167 5.38 3.82 13.27
N GLY A 168 5.04 2.53 13.40
CA GLY A 168 4.30 1.78 12.38
C GLY A 168 5.09 1.35 11.14
N GLU A 169 6.41 1.54 11.07
CA GLU A 169 7.24 0.96 10.00
C GLU A 169 7.65 -0.49 10.33
N LYS A 170 7.47 -1.40 9.36
CA LYS A 170 7.99 -2.77 9.44
C LYS A 170 9.43 -2.83 8.93
N LEU A 171 10.27 -3.69 9.49
CA LEU A 171 11.61 -3.97 8.95
C LEU A 171 11.51 -4.66 7.59
N ARG A 172 10.53 -5.55 7.43
CA ARG A 172 10.21 -6.27 6.19
C ARG A 172 8.72 -6.16 5.93
N GLU A 173 8.35 -5.93 4.68
CA GLU A 173 6.95 -5.96 4.27
C GLU A 173 6.56 -7.38 3.87
N ASP A 174 5.31 -7.72 4.13
CA ASP A 174 4.72 -8.99 3.74
C ASP A 174 4.04 -8.80 2.39
N LEU A 175 4.38 -9.61 1.39
CA LEU A 175 3.55 -9.68 0.18
C LEU A 175 2.35 -10.60 0.40
N LEU A 176 2.57 -11.69 1.14
CA LEU A 176 1.58 -12.73 1.42
C LEU A 176 1.20 -12.72 2.89
N GLU A 177 -0.10 -12.86 3.17
CA GLU A 177 -0.59 -13.12 4.52
C GLU A 177 -0.52 -14.62 4.81
N ASP A 178 -0.10 -14.98 6.01
CA ASP A 178 -0.02 -16.39 6.42
C ASP A 178 -1.41 -17.03 6.43
N GLY A 179 -1.57 -18.12 5.68
CA GLY A 179 -2.87 -18.81 5.53
C GLY A 179 -3.79 -18.21 4.45
N VAL A 180 -3.36 -17.19 3.71
CA VAL A 180 -4.03 -16.75 2.48
C VAL A 180 -3.31 -17.38 1.29
N ASP A 181 -3.96 -18.35 0.68
CA ASP A 181 -3.46 -18.95 -0.56
C ASP A 181 -3.60 -17.93 -1.71
N PHE A 182 -2.59 -17.89 -2.56
CA PHE A 182 -2.61 -17.15 -3.82
C PHE A 182 -2.43 -18.13 -4.97
N GLU A 183 -3.29 -18.02 -5.98
CA GLU A 183 -3.23 -18.80 -7.19
C GLU A 183 -2.49 -18.04 -8.28
N ARG A 184 -1.82 -18.79 -9.16
CA ARG A 184 -1.30 -18.24 -10.40
C ARG A 184 -2.48 -17.86 -11.30
N THR A 185 -2.40 -16.67 -11.90
CA THR A 185 -3.31 -16.29 -12.99
C THR A 185 -2.78 -16.84 -14.33
N GLY A 186 -3.44 -16.47 -15.43
CA GLY A 186 -2.91 -16.72 -16.78
C GLY A 186 -1.60 -15.97 -17.09
N HIS A 187 -1.17 -15.04 -16.22
CA HIS A 187 0.09 -14.32 -16.34
C HIS A 187 1.04 -14.70 -15.19
N SER A 188 2.29 -15.04 -15.51
CA SER A 188 3.25 -15.59 -14.54
C SER A 188 3.57 -14.64 -13.38
N GLU A 189 3.54 -13.34 -13.66
CA GLU A 189 3.87 -12.28 -12.69
C GLU A 189 2.66 -11.71 -11.93
N ILE A 190 1.48 -12.31 -12.10
CA ILE A 190 0.25 -11.86 -11.44
C ILE A 190 -0.36 -13.03 -10.70
N PHE A 191 -0.52 -12.85 -9.40
CA PHE A 191 -1.19 -13.79 -8.51
C PHE A 191 -2.56 -13.25 -8.13
N ARG A 192 -3.52 -14.14 -7.87
CA ARG A 192 -4.85 -13.82 -7.39
C ARG A 192 -5.09 -14.50 -6.05
N MET A 193 -5.65 -13.79 -5.09
CA MET A 193 -6.05 -14.37 -3.80
C MET A 193 -7.08 -15.50 -4.03
N SER A 194 -6.83 -16.70 -3.48
CA SER A 194 -7.61 -17.92 -3.74
C SER A 194 -9.02 -17.88 -3.20
N LYS A 195 -9.23 -17.20 -2.08
CA LYS A 195 -10.56 -17.03 -1.47
C LYS A 195 -10.99 -15.60 -1.60
N GLU A 196 -12.20 -15.40 -2.11
CA GLU A 196 -12.86 -14.10 -2.00
C GLU A 196 -13.00 -13.75 -0.53
N GLU A 197 -12.57 -12.55 -0.19
CA GLU A 197 -12.77 -12.02 1.13
C GLU A 197 -14.26 -11.75 1.34
N GLN A 198 -14.84 -12.36 2.36
CA GLN A 198 -16.22 -12.13 2.73
C GLN A 198 -16.30 -10.82 3.51
N VAL A 199 -16.91 -9.81 2.90
CA VAL A 199 -17.07 -8.50 3.53
C VAL A 199 -18.48 -8.40 4.09
N ASP A 200 -18.60 -8.16 5.40
CA ASP A 200 -19.87 -7.72 5.98
C ASP A 200 -20.10 -6.25 5.57
N GLY A 201 -20.78 -6.06 4.44
CA GLY A 201 -21.06 -4.75 3.86
C GLY A 201 -21.83 -3.83 4.80
N ALA A 202 -22.69 -4.35 5.67
CA ALA A 202 -23.43 -3.55 6.64
C ALA A 202 -22.52 -3.03 7.75
N SER A 203 -21.68 -3.91 8.31
CA SER A 203 -20.67 -3.53 9.30
C SER A 203 -19.63 -2.55 8.73
N LEU A 204 -19.20 -2.78 7.49
CA LEU A 204 -18.30 -1.87 6.77
C LEU A 204 -18.94 -0.50 6.61
N ALA A 205 -20.16 -0.41 6.07
CA ALA A 205 -20.84 0.86 5.85
C ALA A 205 -21.00 1.67 7.15
N GLN A 206 -21.41 1.02 8.24
CA GLN A 206 -21.51 1.66 9.56
C GLN A 206 -20.15 2.18 10.05
N THR A 207 -19.08 1.40 9.83
CA THR A 207 -17.72 1.80 10.19
C THR A 207 -17.26 3.00 9.37
N LEU A 208 -17.51 3.00 8.05
CA LEU A 208 -17.14 4.11 7.17
C LEU A 208 -17.86 5.41 7.55
N ASP A 209 -19.15 5.34 7.88
CA ASP A 209 -19.93 6.51 8.31
C ASP A 209 -19.42 7.05 9.65
N LYS A 210 -19.12 6.16 10.61
CA LYS A 210 -18.50 6.55 11.88
C LYS A 210 -17.13 7.20 11.68
N LEU A 211 -16.28 6.63 10.82
CA LEU A 211 -14.97 7.22 10.50
C LEU A 211 -15.10 8.59 9.84
N SER A 212 -16.11 8.78 8.98
CA SER A 212 -16.42 10.06 8.37
C SER A 212 -16.76 11.12 9.42
N ASP A 213 -17.64 10.78 10.36
CA ASP A 213 -18.03 11.68 11.45
C ASP A 213 -16.84 12.04 12.35
N LEU A 214 -16.05 11.05 12.77
CA LEU A 214 -14.90 11.26 13.64
C LEU A 214 -13.79 12.09 12.98
N ALA A 215 -13.58 11.94 11.66
CA ALA A 215 -12.60 12.71 10.92
C ALA A 215 -12.99 14.20 10.83
N LEU A 216 -14.28 14.50 10.67
CA LEU A 216 -14.78 15.88 10.64
C LEU A 216 -14.67 16.61 11.99
N HIS A 217 -14.68 15.86 13.09
CA HIS A 217 -14.60 16.40 14.46
C HIS A 217 -13.19 16.27 15.08
N SER A 218 -12.16 15.95 14.27
CA SER A 218 -10.76 15.85 14.68
C SER A 218 -10.50 14.95 15.89
N ARG A 219 -11.19 13.80 15.96
CA ARG A 219 -11.05 12.84 17.06
C ARG A 219 -10.05 11.73 16.72
N THR A 220 -8.76 12.07 16.68
CA THR A 220 -7.68 11.16 16.23
C THR A 220 -7.65 9.82 16.97
N SER A 221 -7.77 9.83 18.30
CA SER A 221 -7.71 8.61 19.11
C SER A 221 -8.89 7.67 18.81
N ASP A 222 -10.09 8.24 18.67
CA ASP A 222 -11.31 7.50 18.37
C ASP A 222 -11.28 6.91 16.96
N LEU A 223 -10.64 7.59 16.00
CA LEU A 223 -10.38 7.07 14.65
C LEU A 223 -9.51 5.82 14.71
N ILE A 224 -8.35 5.90 15.38
CA ILE A 224 -7.43 4.76 15.49
C ILE A 224 -8.11 3.60 16.22
N GLN A 225 -8.86 3.87 17.29
CA GLN A 225 -9.61 2.83 18.01
C GLN A 225 -10.67 2.18 17.12
N THR A 226 -11.42 2.97 16.36
CA THR A 226 -12.45 2.45 15.43
C THR A 226 -11.81 1.60 14.34
N ILE A 227 -10.68 2.03 13.78
CA ILE A 227 -9.91 1.27 12.80
C ILE A 227 -9.43 -0.07 13.39
N ASN A 228 -8.82 -0.06 14.57
CA ASN A 228 -8.31 -1.28 15.22
C ASN A 228 -9.42 -2.26 15.62
N LEU A 229 -10.60 -1.76 16.00
CA LEU A 229 -11.76 -2.61 16.29
C LEU A 229 -12.27 -3.32 15.03
N PHE A 230 -12.24 -2.64 13.87
CA PHE A 230 -12.70 -3.21 12.61
C PHE A 230 -11.64 -4.08 11.91
N LEU A 231 -10.36 -3.75 12.07
CA LEU A 231 -9.23 -4.48 11.49
C LEU A 231 -8.35 -5.11 12.59
N PRO A 232 -8.84 -6.12 13.32
CA PRO A 232 -8.15 -6.65 14.50
C PRO A 232 -6.85 -7.38 14.18
N SER A 233 -6.63 -7.80 12.92
CA SER A 233 -5.39 -8.44 12.46
C SER A 233 -4.19 -7.50 12.44
N GLY A 234 -4.41 -6.19 12.61
CA GLY A 234 -3.38 -5.16 12.71
C GLY A 234 -3.53 -4.34 13.98
N SER A 235 -2.44 -4.13 14.72
CA SER A 235 -2.40 -3.13 15.80
C SER A 235 -1.85 -1.83 15.23
N VAL A 236 -2.74 -0.97 14.72
CA VAL A 236 -2.35 0.34 14.18
C VAL A 236 -1.82 1.20 15.32
N GLN A 237 -0.58 1.64 15.17
CA GLN A 237 0.08 2.58 16.06
C GLN A 237 0.13 3.97 15.41
N GLN A 238 0.13 5.01 16.25
CA GLN A 238 0.25 6.41 15.81
C GLN A 238 1.71 6.80 15.53
#